data_AF-A0A1C5L250-F1
#
_entry.id   AF-A0A1C5L250-F1
#
_cell.length_a   1.000
_cell.length_b   1.000
_cell.length_c   1.000
_cell.angle_alpha   90.00
_cell.angle_beta   90.00
_cell.angle_gamma   90.00
#
_symmetry.space_group_name_H-M   'P 1'
#
loop_
_entity.id
_entity.type
_entity.pdbx_description
1 polymer ?
#
loop_
_entity_poly.entity_id
_entity_poly.type
_entity_poly.pdbx_seq_one_letter_code
_entity_poly.pdbx_strand_id
1 'polypeptide(L)'
;MSTTTILSAINFNATAAAEKNRTTGAAVALFKKGGKEVNTSEKALGRDCLKGITAEQYETYCKAVRAVYLDADLLARYAADADSVQKIKTFYFNDLANLTTAIMGDTFKVNDVFATFTVEQFIEQSVGKVRAFTATTAGHGYDTEAESQTKFVKWVEAWFSANASGVAMLSMAERDRRASVRKLSSKVVRLTKSVENAEEVLSSAKKELDSLKSKKDTNAKTLEKKMKAVQGMEKDLADVKKSLESAQTKLEDLQSKDFTNDFSAEETL
;
A
#
# COMPACT_ATOMS: atom_id res chain seq x y z
N MET A 1 -23.64 9.64 15.95
CA MET A 1 -23.04 8.57 16.78
C MET A 1 -21.62 8.37 16.28
N SER A 2 -20.60 8.57 17.12
CA SER A 2 -19.20 8.35 16.70
C SER A 2 -18.95 6.85 16.59
N THR A 3 -18.83 6.34 15.37
CA THR A 3 -18.44 4.95 15.09
C THR A 3 -17.00 4.79 15.57
N THR A 4 -16.82 4.20 16.76
CA THR A 4 -15.48 3.91 17.31
C THR A 4 -14.78 2.95 16.33
N THR A 5 -13.74 3.41 15.64
CA THR A 5 -12.98 2.55 14.72
C THR A 5 -12.15 1.56 15.51
N ILE A 6 -11.88 0.38 14.97
CA ILE A 6 -10.98 -0.59 15.61
C ILE A 6 -9.57 0.01 15.74
N LEU A 7 -9.18 0.96 14.89
CA LEU A 7 -7.97 1.74 15.07
C LEU A 7 -8.00 2.52 16.38
N SER A 8 -9.09 3.19 16.77
CA SER A 8 -9.16 3.91 18.05
C SER A 8 -9.05 2.98 19.28
N ALA A 9 -9.52 1.73 19.13
CA ALA A 9 -9.34 0.64 20.08
C ALA A 9 -7.90 0.09 20.11
N ILE A 10 -7.28 -0.14 18.94
CA ILE A 10 -5.87 -0.55 18.76
C ILE A 10 -4.91 0.55 19.23
N ASN A 11 -5.28 1.80 18.98
CA ASN A 11 -4.56 3.01 19.38
C ASN A 11 -4.75 3.33 20.86
N PHE A 12 -5.45 2.46 21.62
CA PHE A 12 -5.75 2.55 23.05
C PHE A 12 -5.82 3.99 23.56
N ASN A 13 -7.03 4.56 23.68
CA ASN A 13 -7.37 5.68 24.58
C ASN A 13 -6.17 6.57 24.94
N ALA A 14 -6.04 7.77 24.37
CA ALA A 14 -4.91 8.70 24.56
C ALA A 14 -4.59 9.12 26.02
N THR A 15 -5.17 8.45 27.02
CA THR A 15 -4.95 8.54 28.46
C THR A 15 -4.26 7.29 29.01
N ALA A 16 -3.92 7.31 30.31
CA ALA A 16 -3.11 6.33 31.06
C ALA A 16 -3.37 4.81 30.85
N ALA A 17 -4.47 4.43 30.19
CA ALA A 17 -4.69 3.06 29.74
C ALA A 17 -3.69 2.60 28.65
N ALA A 18 -3.21 3.48 27.76
CA ALA A 18 -2.20 3.14 26.76
C ALA A 18 -0.88 2.67 27.40
N GLU A 19 -0.43 3.35 28.45
CA GLU A 19 0.78 3.00 29.21
C GLU A 19 0.62 1.65 29.94
N LYS A 20 -0.58 1.37 30.47
CA LYS A 20 -0.90 0.11 31.15
C LYS A 20 -0.99 -1.07 30.19
N ASN A 21 -1.47 -0.86 28.96
CA ASN A 21 -1.57 -1.91 27.94
C ASN A 21 -0.23 -2.17 27.23
N ARG A 22 0.58 -1.12 27.05
CA ARG A 22 2.00 -1.23 26.64
C ARG A 22 2.83 -2.03 27.65
N THR A 23 2.54 -1.93 28.95
CA THR A 23 3.27 -2.64 30.02
C THR A 23 2.73 -4.04 30.32
N THR A 24 1.44 -4.29 30.13
CA THR A 24 0.83 -5.60 30.46
C THR A 24 0.73 -6.57 29.28
N GLY A 25 0.91 -6.12 28.04
CA GLY A 25 0.94 -7.00 26.87
C GLY A 25 -0.30 -7.91 26.78
N ALA A 26 -1.45 -7.40 27.22
CA ALA A 26 -2.69 -8.17 27.27
C ALA A 26 -3.20 -8.44 25.86
N ALA A 27 -2.57 -9.41 25.19
CA ALA A 27 -3.09 -10.04 23.99
C ALA A 27 -4.55 -10.37 24.26
N VAL A 28 -5.46 -9.74 23.52
CA VAL A 28 -6.75 -10.37 23.35
C VAL A 28 -6.43 -11.65 22.60
N ALA A 29 -6.72 -12.81 23.21
CA ALA A 29 -6.70 -14.05 22.48
C ALA A 29 -7.83 -13.93 21.46
N LEU A 30 -7.52 -13.38 20.27
CA LEU A 30 -8.49 -13.10 19.22
C LEU A 30 -9.23 -14.37 18.80
N PHE A 31 -8.55 -15.51 18.96
CA PHE A 31 -9.07 -16.82 18.65
C PHE A 31 -9.10 -17.70 19.90
N LYS A 32 -10.07 -18.63 19.93
CA LYS A 32 -10.13 -19.71 20.91
C LYS A 32 -8.92 -20.63 20.73
N LYS A 33 -8.69 -21.51 21.71
CA LYS A 33 -7.66 -22.55 21.64
C LYS A 33 -7.77 -23.31 20.31
N GLY A 34 -6.71 -23.28 19.51
CA GLY A 34 -6.69 -23.83 18.15
C GLY A 34 -6.79 -22.82 16.99
N GLY A 35 -6.93 -21.52 17.25
CA GLY A 35 -6.66 -20.47 16.24
C GLY A 35 -7.72 -20.29 15.13
N LYS A 36 -8.75 -21.14 15.07
CA LYS A 36 -9.76 -21.12 14.00
C LYS A 36 -11.01 -20.31 14.32
N GLU A 37 -11.50 -20.41 15.54
CA GLU A 37 -12.72 -19.72 15.97
C GLU A 37 -12.38 -18.41 16.67
N VAL A 38 -13.09 -17.34 16.33
CA VAL A 38 -12.96 -16.06 17.03
C VAL A 38 -13.45 -16.20 18.47
N ASN A 39 -12.73 -15.59 19.40
CA ASN A 39 -13.11 -15.56 20.81
C ASN A 39 -14.03 -14.36 21.10
N THR A 40 -15.33 -14.58 20.94
CA THR A 40 -16.39 -13.60 21.23
C THR A 40 -16.99 -13.76 22.62
N SER A 41 -16.27 -14.39 23.57
CA SER A 41 -16.78 -14.55 24.94
C SER A 41 -17.03 -13.20 25.61
N GLU A 42 -17.99 -13.14 26.52
CA GLU A 42 -18.31 -11.91 27.28
C GLU A 42 -17.09 -11.34 28.00
N LYS A 43 -16.22 -12.21 28.54
CA LYS A 43 -14.93 -11.82 29.13
C LYS A 43 -13.94 -11.23 28.11
N ALA A 44 -13.97 -11.67 26.86
CA ALA A 44 -13.11 -11.13 25.80
C ALA A 44 -13.64 -9.77 25.33
N LEU A 45 -14.92 -9.66 25.03
CA LEU A 45 -15.57 -8.43 24.56
C LEU A 45 -15.71 -7.35 25.65
N GLY A 46 -15.79 -7.74 26.92
CA GLY A 46 -15.86 -6.84 28.07
C GLY A 46 -14.53 -6.17 28.45
N ARG A 47 -13.46 -6.34 27.67
CA ARG A 47 -12.16 -5.69 27.93
C ARG A 47 -12.19 -4.23 27.54
N ASP A 48 -11.49 -3.39 28.32
CA ASP A 48 -11.44 -1.94 28.09
C ASP A 48 -10.92 -1.56 26.68
N CYS A 49 -10.03 -2.35 26.07
CA CYS A 49 -9.60 -2.14 24.67
C CYS A 49 -10.73 -2.22 23.65
N LEU A 50 -11.74 -3.04 23.91
CA LEU A 50 -12.80 -3.34 22.96
C LEU A 50 -14.08 -2.57 23.28
N LYS A 51 -14.03 -1.66 24.26
CA LYS A 51 -15.17 -0.81 24.63
C LYS A 51 -15.60 0.02 23.42
N GLY A 52 -16.88 -0.12 23.04
CA GLY A 52 -17.46 0.57 21.88
C GLY A 52 -17.32 -0.19 20.54
N ILE A 53 -16.65 -1.35 20.53
CA ILE A 53 -16.59 -2.25 19.37
C ILE A 53 -17.68 -3.33 19.51
N THR A 54 -18.48 -3.52 18.46
CA THR A 54 -19.50 -4.59 18.46
C THR A 54 -18.85 -5.96 18.26
N ALA A 55 -19.54 -7.03 18.66
CA ALA A 55 -19.07 -8.40 18.43
C ALA A 55 -18.84 -8.68 16.93
N GLU A 56 -19.69 -8.15 16.06
CA GLU A 56 -19.59 -8.27 14.60
C GLU A 56 -18.36 -7.55 14.04
N GLN A 57 -18.11 -6.32 14.48
CA GLN A 57 -16.91 -5.56 14.09
C GLN A 57 -15.63 -6.29 14.52
N TYR A 58 -15.62 -6.77 15.77
CA TYR A 58 -14.50 -7.53 16.32
C TYR A 58 -14.28 -8.84 15.56
N GLU A 59 -15.34 -9.58 15.24
CA GLU A 59 -15.27 -10.81 14.45
C GLU A 59 -14.74 -10.57 13.04
N THR A 60 -15.22 -9.51 12.39
CA THR A 60 -14.76 -9.08 11.06
C THR A 60 -13.27 -8.76 11.07
N TYR A 61 -12.79 -8.01 12.06
CA TYR A 61 -11.38 -7.72 12.24
C TYR A 61 -10.54 -8.98 12.45
N CYS A 62 -10.97 -9.86 13.36
CA CYS A 62 -10.24 -11.11 13.61
C CYS A 62 -10.12 -11.93 12.33
N LYS A 63 -11.23 -12.12 11.59
CA LYS A 63 -11.23 -12.84 10.31
C LYS A 63 -10.29 -12.21 9.29
N ALA A 64 -10.27 -10.88 9.19
CA ALA A 64 -9.38 -10.18 8.27
C ALA A 64 -7.89 -10.36 8.63
N VAL A 65 -7.51 -10.24 9.92
CA VAL A 65 -6.13 -10.51 10.35
C VAL A 65 -5.72 -11.95 10.05
N ARG A 66 -6.63 -12.91 10.29
CA ARG A 66 -6.38 -14.32 9.99
C ARG A 66 -6.18 -14.58 8.50
N ALA A 67 -6.94 -13.92 7.64
CA ALA A 67 -6.81 -14.07 6.19
C ALA A 67 -5.42 -13.60 5.72
N VAL A 68 -4.99 -12.41 6.16
CA VAL A 68 -3.64 -11.89 5.88
C VAL A 68 -2.53 -12.82 6.42
N TYR A 69 -2.72 -13.40 7.61
CA TYR A 69 -1.79 -14.40 8.14
C TYR A 69 -1.68 -15.63 7.24
N LEU A 70 -2.81 -16.18 6.78
CA LEU A 70 -2.82 -17.36 5.92
C LEU A 70 -2.15 -17.08 4.58
N ASP A 71 -2.39 -15.91 3.98
CA ASP A 71 -1.71 -15.53 2.74
C ASP A 71 -0.20 -15.35 2.95
N ALA A 72 0.22 -14.76 4.08
CA ALA A 72 1.63 -14.67 4.45
C ALA A 72 2.28 -16.06 4.63
N ASP A 73 1.57 -17.01 5.26
CA ASP A 73 2.03 -18.39 5.42
C ASP A 73 2.12 -19.12 4.07
N LEU A 74 1.13 -18.94 3.19
CA LEU A 74 1.17 -19.48 1.82
C LEU A 74 2.34 -18.90 1.04
N LEU A 75 2.57 -17.58 1.07
CA LEU A 75 3.74 -16.96 0.46
C LEU A 75 5.06 -17.49 1.05
N ALA A 76 5.10 -17.75 2.35
CA ALA A 76 6.27 -18.33 2.99
C ALA A 76 6.58 -19.74 2.43
N ARG A 77 5.56 -20.57 2.23
CA ARG A 77 5.65 -21.96 1.76
C ARG A 77 5.92 -22.07 0.25
N TYR A 78 5.27 -21.25 -0.56
CA TYR A 78 5.34 -21.29 -2.02
C TYR A 78 6.38 -20.35 -2.62
N ALA A 79 7.33 -19.85 -1.81
CA ALA A 79 8.30 -18.83 -2.25
C ALA A 79 9.16 -19.21 -3.46
N ALA A 80 9.28 -20.49 -3.78
CA ALA A 80 10.03 -20.99 -4.94
C ALA A 80 9.18 -21.08 -6.23
N ASP A 81 7.86 -20.93 -6.15
CA ASP A 81 6.93 -21.03 -7.28
C ASP A 81 6.39 -19.64 -7.65
N ALA A 82 6.94 -19.07 -8.72
CA ALA A 82 6.61 -17.71 -9.18
C ALA A 82 5.12 -17.54 -9.54
N ASP A 83 4.49 -18.57 -10.14
CA ASP A 83 3.08 -18.50 -10.56
C ASP A 83 2.15 -18.52 -9.34
N SER A 84 2.46 -19.36 -8.36
CA SER A 84 1.74 -19.39 -7.09
C SER A 84 1.92 -18.09 -6.32
N VAL A 85 3.15 -17.55 -6.23
CA VAL A 85 3.44 -16.28 -5.57
C VAL A 85 2.60 -15.15 -6.15
N GLN A 86 2.50 -15.05 -7.48
CA GLN A 86 1.73 -13.99 -8.13
C GLN A 86 0.23 -14.08 -7.80
N LYS A 87 -0.34 -15.29 -7.78
CA LYS A 87 -1.75 -15.52 -7.40
C LYS A 87 -1.98 -15.18 -5.93
N ILE A 88 -1.12 -15.65 -5.04
CA ILE A 88 -1.26 -15.41 -3.59
C ILE A 88 -1.13 -13.92 -3.28
N LYS A 89 -0.22 -13.18 -3.94
CA LYS A 89 -0.13 -11.71 -3.77
C LYS A 89 -1.43 -10.98 -4.12
N THR A 90 -2.21 -11.51 -5.06
CA THR A 90 -3.51 -10.94 -5.41
C THR A 90 -4.53 -11.15 -4.29
N PHE A 91 -4.59 -12.35 -3.71
CA PHE A 91 -5.42 -12.64 -2.55
C PHE A 91 -5.00 -11.80 -1.33
N TYR A 92 -3.69 -11.75 -1.07
CA TYR A 92 -3.10 -10.95 0.01
C TYR A 92 -3.55 -9.50 -0.07
N PHE A 93 -3.50 -8.89 -1.25
CA PHE A 93 -3.92 -7.48 -1.40
C PHE A 93 -5.40 -7.28 -1.05
N ASN A 94 -6.27 -8.20 -1.46
CA ASN A 94 -7.70 -8.13 -1.15
C ASN A 94 -7.95 -8.29 0.36
N ASP A 95 -7.26 -9.23 1.01
CA ASP A 95 -7.40 -9.45 2.44
C ASP A 95 -6.77 -8.32 3.27
N LEU A 96 -5.69 -7.71 2.78
CA LEU A 96 -5.13 -6.48 3.35
C LEU A 96 -6.08 -5.29 3.20
N ALA A 97 -6.83 -5.20 2.11
CA ALA A 97 -7.87 -4.20 1.95
C ALA A 97 -9.00 -4.40 2.95
N ASN A 98 -9.47 -5.64 3.13
CA ASN A 98 -10.47 -5.98 4.14
C ASN A 98 -9.97 -5.66 5.56
N LEU A 99 -8.71 -5.96 5.86
CA LEU A 99 -8.09 -5.63 7.13
C LEU A 99 -7.99 -4.12 7.35
N THR A 100 -7.60 -3.37 6.32
CA THR A 100 -7.54 -1.91 6.36
C THR A 100 -8.91 -1.33 6.67
N THR A 101 -9.96 -1.79 5.99
CA THR A 101 -11.34 -1.38 6.26
C THR A 101 -11.77 -1.74 7.67
N ALA A 102 -11.47 -2.95 8.14
CA ALA A 102 -11.85 -3.40 9.48
C ALA A 102 -11.18 -2.56 10.58
N ILE A 103 -9.91 -2.17 10.39
CA ILE A 103 -9.17 -1.34 11.36
C ILE A 103 -9.56 0.13 11.24
N MET A 104 -9.48 0.69 10.03
CA MET A 104 -9.50 2.13 9.78
C MET A 104 -10.89 2.68 9.46
N GLY A 105 -11.82 1.82 9.02
CA GLY A 105 -13.09 2.21 8.42
C GLY A 105 -13.04 2.23 6.89
N ASP A 106 -14.22 2.31 6.29
CA ASP A 106 -14.49 2.27 4.84
C ASP A 106 -13.96 3.50 4.07
N THR A 107 -13.79 4.63 4.74
CA THR A 107 -13.25 5.85 4.13
C THR A 107 -11.74 5.79 3.86
N PHE A 108 -11.03 4.77 4.35
CA PHE A 108 -9.58 4.61 4.18
C PHE A 108 -9.26 3.55 3.12
N LYS A 109 -8.34 3.89 2.21
CA LYS A 109 -7.81 2.94 1.24
C LYS A 109 -6.49 2.36 1.76
N VAL A 110 -6.14 1.14 1.32
CA VAL A 110 -4.85 0.49 1.62
C VAL A 110 -3.69 1.48 1.42
N ASN A 111 -3.63 2.10 0.23
CA ASN A 111 -2.53 2.98 -0.11
C ASN A 111 -2.44 4.27 0.73
N ASP A 112 -3.46 4.61 1.53
CA ASP A 112 -3.39 5.73 2.46
C ASP A 112 -2.56 5.36 3.68
N VAL A 113 -2.69 4.12 4.17
CA VAL A 113 -1.89 3.55 5.26
C VAL A 113 -0.45 3.28 4.82
N PHE A 114 -0.27 2.83 3.57
CA PHE A 114 1.02 2.48 2.97
C PHE A 114 1.66 3.68 2.24
N ALA A 115 1.81 4.81 2.95
CA ALA A 115 2.42 6.03 2.41
C ALA A 115 3.95 6.03 2.52
N THR A 116 4.47 5.63 3.68
CA THR A 116 5.92 5.55 3.96
C THR A 116 6.49 4.19 3.58
N PHE A 117 5.70 3.13 3.76
CA PHE A 117 6.03 1.77 3.41
C PHE A 117 5.15 1.33 2.25
N THR A 118 5.70 0.58 1.29
CA THR A 118 4.91 -0.01 0.22
C THR A 118 4.16 -1.25 0.71
N VAL A 119 3.09 -1.62 0.01
CA VAL A 119 2.41 -2.89 0.27
C VAL A 119 3.35 -4.09 0.12
N GLU A 120 4.27 -4.04 -0.84
CA GLU A 120 5.27 -5.09 -1.03
C GLU A 120 6.19 -5.21 0.19
N GLN A 121 6.66 -4.09 0.75
CA GLN A 121 7.46 -4.11 1.98
C GLN A 121 6.70 -4.69 3.17
N PHE A 122 5.39 -4.43 3.26
CA PHE A 122 4.55 -5.04 4.30
C PHE A 122 4.40 -6.54 4.11
N ILE A 123 4.18 -7.00 2.86
CA ILE A 123 4.15 -8.42 2.51
C ILE A 123 5.47 -9.08 2.94
N GLU A 124 6.62 -8.54 2.54
CA GLU A 124 7.94 -9.06 2.89
C GLU A 124 8.14 -9.17 4.40
N GLN A 125 7.80 -8.13 5.16
CA GLN A 125 7.87 -8.13 6.62
C GLN A 125 6.94 -9.19 7.22
N SER A 126 5.69 -9.28 6.74
CA SER A 126 4.71 -10.23 7.24
C SER A 126 5.15 -11.68 7.04
N VAL A 127 5.66 -12.01 5.84
CA VAL A 127 6.20 -13.34 5.50
C VAL A 127 7.42 -13.65 6.36
N GLY A 128 8.31 -12.68 6.53
CA GLY A 128 9.48 -12.80 7.41
C GLY A 128 9.09 -13.10 8.86
N LYS A 129 8.04 -12.45 9.38
CA LYS A 129 7.50 -12.71 10.71
C LYS A 129 6.90 -14.11 10.83
N VAL A 130 6.07 -14.53 9.88
CA VAL A 130 5.50 -15.90 9.89
C VAL A 130 6.59 -16.97 9.87
N ARG A 131 7.62 -16.83 9.03
CA ARG A 131 8.78 -17.74 9.02
C ARG A 131 9.52 -17.77 10.36
N ALA A 132 9.77 -16.61 10.95
CA ALA A 132 10.45 -16.53 12.25
C ALA A 132 9.60 -17.18 13.36
N PHE A 133 8.29 -16.93 13.38
CA PHE A 133 7.41 -17.46 14.42
C PHE A 133 7.27 -18.98 14.31
N THR A 134 7.10 -19.50 13.09
CA THR A 134 7.01 -20.95 12.84
C THR A 134 8.32 -21.69 13.14
N ALA A 135 9.48 -21.08 12.88
CA ALA A 135 10.78 -21.67 13.18
C ALA A 135 11.10 -21.76 14.70
N THR A 136 10.52 -20.88 15.52
CA THR A 136 10.76 -20.86 16.98
C THR A 136 9.92 -21.87 17.77
N THR A 137 8.95 -22.50 17.14
CA THR A 137 8.03 -23.46 17.74
C THR A 137 8.56 -24.88 17.55
N ALA A 138 9.26 -25.40 18.56
CA ALA A 138 9.75 -26.77 18.60
C ALA A 138 8.56 -27.75 18.74
N GLY A 139 8.01 -28.20 17.61
CA GLY A 139 6.95 -29.21 17.58
C GLY A 139 6.10 -29.10 16.31
N HIS A 140 6.30 -30.00 15.34
CA HIS A 140 5.50 -30.02 14.12
C HIS A 140 4.07 -30.49 14.43
N GLY A 141 3.15 -29.54 14.66
CA GLY A 141 1.75 -29.81 14.97
C GLY A 141 0.87 -28.55 14.95
N TYR A 142 -0.43 -28.74 15.19
CA TYR A 142 -1.48 -27.71 15.21
C TYR A 142 -1.21 -26.53 16.16
N ASP A 143 -0.47 -26.78 17.25
CA ASP A 143 -0.12 -25.76 18.24
C ASP A 143 0.85 -24.69 17.69
N THR A 144 1.68 -25.06 16.71
CA THR A 144 2.64 -24.15 16.05
C THR A 144 1.94 -23.09 15.20
N GLU A 145 0.88 -23.47 14.48
CA GLU A 145 0.09 -22.53 13.69
C GLU A 145 -0.66 -21.54 14.59
N ALA A 146 -1.27 -22.03 15.68
CA ALA A 146 -2.00 -21.19 16.63
C ALA A 146 -1.09 -20.20 17.38
N GLU A 147 0.11 -20.62 17.77
CA GLU A 147 1.10 -19.74 18.41
C GLU A 147 1.64 -18.70 17.42
N SER A 148 1.99 -19.12 16.21
CA SER A 148 2.45 -18.24 15.13
C SER A 148 1.41 -17.17 14.78
N GLN A 149 0.15 -17.57 14.63
CA GLN A 149 -0.98 -16.66 14.40
C GLN A 149 -1.13 -15.65 15.54
N THR A 150 -1.00 -16.08 16.79
CA THR A 150 -1.09 -15.18 17.95
C THR A 150 0.04 -14.15 17.96
N LYS A 151 1.27 -14.55 17.62
CA LYS A 151 2.42 -13.63 17.49
C LYS A 151 2.23 -12.68 16.30
N PHE A 152 1.66 -13.16 15.20
CA PHE A 152 1.36 -12.36 14.02
C PHE A 152 0.34 -11.26 14.29
N VAL A 153 -0.76 -11.58 14.97
CA VAL A 153 -1.78 -10.61 15.39
C VAL A 153 -1.14 -9.42 16.13
N LYS A 154 -0.35 -9.70 17.15
CA LYS A 154 0.33 -8.65 17.96
C LYS A 154 1.23 -7.76 17.10
N TRP A 155 1.92 -8.36 16.12
CA TRP A 155 2.77 -7.64 15.21
C TRP A 155 1.96 -6.72 14.28
N VAL A 156 0.84 -7.21 13.72
CA VAL A 156 -0.06 -6.41 12.87
C VAL A 156 -0.64 -5.23 13.63
N GLU A 157 -1.13 -5.45 14.86
CA GLU A 157 -1.67 -4.38 15.71
C GLU A 157 -0.63 -3.29 15.97
N ALA A 158 0.58 -3.67 16.36
CA ALA A 158 1.68 -2.74 16.57
C ALA A 158 2.09 -2.00 15.28
N TRP A 159 2.08 -2.70 14.14
CA TRP A 159 2.41 -2.12 12.84
C TRP A 159 1.38 -1.05 12.44
N PHE A 160 0.08 -1.36 12.51
CA PHE A 160 -0.98 -0.40 12.18
C PHE A 160 -1.02 0.77 13.18
N SER A 161 -0.78 0.53 14.47
CA SER A 161 -0.67 1.61 15.46
C SER A 161 0.47 2.57 15.11
N ALA A 162 1.66 2.07 14.73
CA ALA A 162 2.80 2.92 14.40
C ALA A 162 2.67 3.65 13.05
N ASN A 163 2.01 3.02 12.07
CA ASN A 163 2.04 3.49 10.67
C ASN A 163 0.72 4.10 10.17
N ALA A 164 -0.42 3.72 10.75
CA ALA A 164 -1.74 4.17 10.32
C ALA A 164 -2.33 5.28 11.21
N SER A 165 -1.87 5.41 12.46
CA SER A 165 -2.36 6.43 13.41
C SER A 165 -2.19 7.86 12.89
N GLY A 166 -1.02 8.17 12.31
CA GLY A 166 -0.76 9.48 11.68
C GLY A 166 -1.66 9.75 10.47
N VAL A 167 -2.06 8.71 9.74
CA VAL A 167 -2.94 8.82 8.57
C VAL A 167 -4.39 9.03 9.00
N ALA A 168 -4.81 8.43 10.10
CA ALA A 168 -6.15 8.59 10.65
C ALA A 168 -6.46 10.02 11.12
N MET A 169 -5.43 10.81 11.43
CA MET A 169 -5.58 12.21 11.81
C MET A 169 -5.67 13.17 10.62
N LEU A 170 -5.54 12.66 9.38
CA LEU A 170 -5.59 13.50 8.18
C LEU A 170 -7.03 13.73 7.73
N SER A 171 -7.32 14.96 7.29
CA SER A 171 -8.58 15.28 6.61
C SER A 171 -8.74 14.46 5.33
N MET A 172 -9.98 14.31 4.85
CA MET A 172 -10.23 13.65 3.56
C MET A 172 -9.51 14.36 2.41
N ALA A 173 -9.51 15.70 2.38
CA ALA A 173 -8.82 16.50 1.39
C ALA A 173 -7.31 16.21 1.35
N GLU A 174 -6.67 16.11 2.52
CA GLU A 174 -5.24 15.80 2.62
C GLU A 174 -4.93 14.35 2.16
N ARG A 175 -5.81 13.40 2.45
CA ARG A 175 -5.69 12.01 1.96
C ARG A 175 -5.78 11.95 0.43
N ASP A 176 -6.77 12.61 -0.17
CA ASP A 176 -6.95 12.67 -1.62
C ASP A 176 -5.82 13.39 -2.34
N ARG A 177 -5.27 14.45 -1.73
CA ARG A 177 -4.06 15.11 -2.22
C ARG A 177 -2.88 14.16 -2.24
N ARG A 178 -2.60 13.43 -1.15
CA ARG A 178 -1.51 12.44 -1.10
C ARG A 178 -1.67 11.37 -2.16
N ALA A 179 -2.90 10.89 -2.39
CA ALA A 179 -3.18 9.93 -3.47
C ALA A 179 -2.87 10.52 -4.86
N SER A 180 -3.25 11.78 -5.09
CA SER A 180 -2.97 12.52 -6.33
C SER A 180 -1.47 12.73 -6.55
N VAL A 181 -0.74 13.14 -5.51
CA VAL A 181 0.72 13.30 -5.52
C VAL A 181 1.40 11.98 -5.87
N ARG A 182 0.99 10.86 -5.26
CA ARG A 182 1.52 9.51 -5.60
C ARG A 182 1.32 9.16 -7.07
N LYS A 183 0.09 9.34 -7.58
CA LYS A 183 -0.26 9.06 -8.98
C LYS A 183 0.52 9.94 -9.95
N LEU A 184 0.67 11.23 -9.65
CA LEU A 184 1.41 12.18 -10.48
C LEU A 184 2.91 11.91 -10.45
N SER A 185 3.49 11.61 -9.29
CA SER A 185 4.91 11.25 -9.16
C SER A 185 5.25 10.03 -10.04
N SER A 186 4.43 8.98 -9.99
CA SER A 186 4.58 7.81 -10.88
C SER A 186 4.42 8.16 -12.37
N LYS A 187 3.52 9.11 -12.70
CA LYS A 187 3.36 9.59 -14.08
C LYS A 187 4.60 10.37 -14.55
N VAL A 188 5.14 11.26 -13.71
CA VAL A 188 6.36 12.03 -13.99
C VAL A 188 7.52 11.07 -14.27
N VAL A 189 7.78 10.10 -13.39
CA VAL A 189 8.85 9.10 -13.59
C VAL A 189 8.73 8.38 -14.94
N ARG A 190 7.51 7.91 -15.30
CA ARG A 190 7.28 7.24 -16.58
C ARG A 190 7.49 8.16 -17.78
N LEU A 191 7.02 9.39 -17.70
CA LEU A 191 7.18 10.38 -18.78
C LEU A 191 8.64 10.80 -18.93
N THR A 192 9.39 11.01 -17.85
CA THR A 192 10.83 11.27 -17.87
C THR A 192 11.57 10.17 -18.62
N LYS A 193 11.32 8.90 -18.25
CA LYS A 193 11.92 7.75 -18.95
C LYS A 193 11.51 7.68 -20.43
N SER A 194 10.27 8.05 -20.75
CA SER A 194 9.80 8.11 -22.14
C SER A 194 10.49 9.21 -22.96
N VAL A 195 10.77 10.37 -22.34
CA VAL A 195 11.52 11.46 -22.97
C VAL A 195 12.96 11.02 -23.23
N GLU A 196 13.64 10.45 -22.23
CA GLU A 196 15.02 9.96 -22.36
C GLU A 196 15.16 8.96 -23.52
N ASN A 197 14.26 7.96 -23.57
CA ASN A 197 14.26 6.97 -24.66
C ASN A 197 13.97 7.60 -26.02
N ALA A 198 13.01 8.52 -26.11
CA ALA A 198 12.65 9.18 -27.36
C ALA A 198 13.78 10.09 -27.86
N GLU A 199 14.51 10.76 -26.97
CA GLU A 199 15.70 11.56 -27.31
C GLU A 199 16.83 10.69 -27.88
N GLU A 200 17.08 9.52 -27.28
CA GLU A 200 18.08 8.57 -27.77
C GLU A 200 17.74 8.04 -29.17
N VAL A 201 16.49 7.63 -29.37
CA VAL A 201 15.99 7.15 -30.67
C VAL A 201 16.06 8.25 -31.73
N LEU A 202 15.62 9.47 -31.38
CA LEU A 202 15.66 10.61 -32.29
C LEU A 202 17.09 10.98 -32.68
N SER A 203 18.03 10.99 -31.72
CA SER A 203 19.45 11.24 -31.95
C SER A 203 20.04 10.23 -32.94
N SER A 204 19.70 8.94 -32.76
CA SER A 204 20.12 7.87 -33.67
C SER A 204 19.51 8.03 -35.07
N ALA A 205 18.22 8.33 -35.16
CA ALA A 205 17.53 8.55 -36.44
C ALA A 205 18.08 9.77 -37.20
N LYS A 206 18.47 10.83 -36.49
CA LYS A 206 19.14 12.00 -37.09
C LYS A 206 20.51 11.64 -37.65
N LYS A 207 21.33 10.89 -36.90
CA LYS A 207 22.63 10.41 -37.39
C LYS A 207 22.49 9.53 -38.63
N GLU A 208 21.52 8.62 -38.65
CA GLU A 208 21.20 7.81 -39.84
C GLU A 208 20.81 8.69 -41.03
N LEU A 209 19.93 9.67 -40.81
CA LEU A 209 19.47 10.57 -41.84
C LEU A 209 20.63 11.38 -42.44
N ASP A 210 21.54 11.89 -41.61
CA ASP A 210 22.69 12.65 -42.08
C ASP A 210 23.69 11.77 -42.83
N SER A 211 23.89 10.52 -42.38
CA SER A 211 24.66 9.53 -43.14
C SER A 211 24.04 9.28 -44.53
N LEU A 212 22.71 9.14 -44.62
CA LEU A 212 22.02 8.96 -45.90
C LEU A 212 22.11 10.17 -46.82
N LYS A 213 22.06 11.40 -46.28
CA LYS A 213 22.27 12.63 -47.05
C LYS A 213 23.67 12.72 -47.65
N SER A 214 24.67 12.19 -46.96
CA SER A 214 26.07 12.21 -47.40
C SER A 214 26.39 11.20 -48.51
N LYS A 215 25.52 10.22 -48.78
CA LYS A 215 25.71 9.19 -49.80
C LYS A 215 25.21 9.66 -51.16
N LYS A 216 26.06 9.54 -52.18
CA LYS A 216 25.82 10.02 -53.55
C LYS A 216 24.69 9.28 -54.29
N ASP A 217 24.41 8.03 -53.91
CA ASP A 217 23.44 7.14 -54.59
C ASP A 217 22.14 6.90 -53.79
N THR A 218 21.85 7.72 -52.78
CA THR A 218 20.62 7.55 -51.97
C THR A 218 19.38 7.90 -52.79
N ASN A 219 18.42 6.97 -52.88
CA ASN A 219 17.13 7.21 -53.51
C ASN A 219 16.37 8.35 -52.80
N ALA A 220 15.98 9.37 -53.55
CA ALA A 220 15.25 10.55 -53.05
C ALA A 220 13.97 10.19 -52.28
N LYS A 221 13.23 9.16 -52.70
CA LYS A 221 12.01 8.71 -52.00
C LYS A 221 12.33 8.11 -50.62
N THR A 222 13.47 7.43 -50.48
CA THR A 222 13.92 6.87 -49.20
C THR A 222 14.34 7.99 -48.25
N LEU A 223 15.05 8.99 -48.77
CA LEU A 223 15.47 10.16 -47.99
C LEU A 223 14.25 10.95 -47.49
N GLU A 224 13.27 11.22 -48.36
CA GLU A 224 12.04 11.93 -48.00
C GLU A 224 11.25 11.20 -46.91
N LYS A 225 11.10 9.86 -47.01
CA LYS A 225 10.44 9.04 -45.99
C LYS A 225 11.14 9.16 -44.63
N LYS A 226 12.47 9.09 -44.61
CA LYS A 226 13.26 9.20 -43.37
C LYS A 226 13.19 10.61 -42.77
N MET A 227 13.20 11.66 -43.59
CA MET A 227 12.99 13.04 -43.12
C MET A 227 11.62 13.22 -42.47
N LYS A 228 10.55 12.72 -43.11
CA LYS A 228 9.19 12.76 -42.53
C LYS A 228 9.09 11.98 -41.23
N ALA A 229 9.76 10.83 -41.13
CA ALA A 229 9.82 10.05 -39.90
C ALA A 229 10.53 10.80 -38.76
N VAL A 230 11.67 11.45 -39.03
CA VAL A 230 12.38 12.29 -38.05
C VAL A 230 11.51 13.46 -37.60
N GLN A 231 10.83 14.16 -38.51
CA GLN A 231 9.90 15.23 -38.16
C GLN A 231 8.72 14.74 -37.29
N GLY A 232 8.19 13.56 -37.59
CA GLY A 232 7.18 12.91 -36.75
C GLY A 232 7.70 12.64 -35.33
N MET A 233 8.88 12.05 -35.22
CA MET A 233 9.54 11.78 -33.93
C MET A 233 9.83 13.08 -33.14
N GLU A 234 10.23 14.17 -33.80
CA GLU A 234 10.41 15.48 -33.17
C GLU A 234 9.10 16.03 -32.59
N LYS A 235 8.01 15.89 -33.34
CA LYS A 235 6.68 16.30 -32.87
C LYS A 235 6.21 15.47 -31.68
N ASP A 236 6.33 14.14 -31.77
CA ASP A 236 5.94 13.25 -30.68
C ASP A 236 6.75 13.54 -29.41
N LEU A 237 8.07 13.77 -29.56
CA LEU A 237 8.93 14.17 -28.44
C LEU A 237 8.46 15.48 -27.80
N ALA A 238 8.09 16.48 -28.60
CA ALA A 238 7.59 17.76 -28.10
C ALA A 238 6.28 17.59 -27.31
N ASP A 239 5.35 16.75 -27.79
CA ASP A 239 4.09 16.47 -27.13
C ASP A 239 4.28 15.72 -25.79
N VAL A 240 5.22 14.79 -25.73
CA VAL A 240 5.59 14.08 -24.49
C VAL A 240 6.26 15.04 -23.49
N LYS A 241 7.17 15.92 -23.94
CA LYS A 241 7.80 16.94 -23.08
C LYS A 241 6.77 17.89 -22.48
N LYS A 242 5.83 18.38 -23.28
CA LYS A 242 4.72 19.23 -22.79
C LYS A 242 3.86 18.52 -21.75
N SER A 243 3.61 17.23 -21.96
CA SER A 243 2.86 16.40 -21.00
C SER A 243 3.63 16.18 -19.70
N LEU A 244 4.96 16.05 -19.76
CA LEU A 244 5.85 15.96 -18.61
C LEU A 244 5.85 17.27 -17.82
N GLU A 245 6.07 18.41 -18.48
CA GLU A 245 6.04 19.74 -17.87
C GLU A 245 4.71 19.99 -17.14
N SER A 246 3.58 19.75 -17.81
CA SER A 246 2.25 19.90 -17.19
C SER A 246 2.07 18.99 -15.96
N ALA A 247 2.62 17.78 -15.98
CA ALA A 247 2.57 16.87 -14.83
C ALA A 247 3.47 17.33 -13.68
N GLN A 248 4.65 17.90 -13.98
CA GLN A 248 5.57 18.45 -12.99
C GLN A 248 4.98 19.70 -12.33
N THR A 249 4.46 20.66 -13.10
CA THR A 249 3.79 21.85 -12.54
C THR A 249 2.66 21.47 -11.61
N LYS A 250 1.78 20.53 -12.03
CA LYS A 250 0.68 20.07 -11.18
C LYS A 250 1.17 19.34 -9.92
N LEU A 251 2.29 18.62 -10.00
CA LEU A 251 2.88 17.95 -8.85
C LEU A 251 3.43 18.96 -7.84
N GLU A 252 4.16 19.97 -8.32
CA GLU A 252 4.69 21.08 -7.52
C GLU A 252 3.56 21.88 -6.85
N ASP A 253 2.49 22.18 -7.57
CA ASP A 253 1.30 22.85 -7.02
C ASP A 253 0.64 22.06 -5.88
N LEU A 254 0.58 20.73 -6.00
CA LEU A 254 -0.01 19.87 -4.95
C LEU A 254 0.94 19.66 -3.77
N GLN A 255 2.25 19.79 -3.97
CA GLN A 255 3.25 19.66 -2.92
C GLN A 255 3.44 20.97 -2.13
N SER A 256 3.25 22.12 -2.77
CA SER A 256 3.43 23.45 -2.17
C SER A 256 2.21 23.96 -1.40
N LYS A 257 1.02 23.43 -1.70
CA LYS A 257 -0.22 23.80 -0.98
C LYS A 257 -0.26 23.21 0.42
N ASP A 258 -0.53 24.07 1.40
CA ASP A 258 -0.81 23.69 2.77
C ASP A 258 -2.31 23.38 2.93
N PHE A 259 -2.61 22.17 3.39
CA PHE A 259 -3.97 21.67 3.60
C PHE A 259 -4.32 21.52 5.08
N THR A 260 -3.44 21.96 6.00
CA THR A 260 -3.72 21.89 7.44
C THR A 260 -4.84 22.82 7.89
N ASN A 261 -5.23 23.80 7.06
CA ASN A 261 -6.26 24.78 7.36
C ASN A 261 -7.61 24.52 6.68
N ASP A 262 -7.77 23.43 5.93
CA ASP A 262 -9.06 23.05 5.33
C ASP A 262 -9.90 22.21 6.32
N PHE A 263 -9.99 22.71 7.57
CA PHE A 263 -11.06 22.38 8.50
C PHE A 263 -12.28 23.27 8.17
N SER A 264 -12.67 23.36 6.89
CA SER A 264 -13.91 24.00 6.51
C SER A 264 -15.06 23.13 7.00
N ALA A 265 -15.44 23.32 8.26
CA ALA A 265 -16.77 23.43 8.85
C ALA A 265 -18.00 22.81 8.14
N GLU A 266 -17.87 21.69 7.42
CA GLU A 266 -18.99 21.00 6.76
C GLU A 266 -19.28 19.59 7.30
N GLU A 267 -18.66 19.19 8.42
CA GLU A 267 -19.09 18.02 9.21
C GLU A 267 -19.75 18.41 10.54
N THR A 268 -20.51 19.50 10.56
CA THR A 268 -21.56 19.69 11.57
C THR A 268 -22.92 19.58 10.90
N LEU A 269 -23.45 18.36 10.88
CA LEU A 269 -24.88 18.01 11.02
C LEU A 269 -25.05 16.50 11.25
#